data_AF-A0A972TZ08-F1
#
_entry.id   AF-A0A972TZ08-F1
#
_cell.length_a   1.000
_cell.length_b   1.000
_cell.length_c   1.000
_cell.angle_alpha   90.00
_cell.angle_beta   90.00
_cell.angle_gamma   90.00
#
_symmetry.space_group_name_H-M   'P 1'
#
loop_
_entity.id
_entity.type
_entity.pdbx_description
1 polymer ?
#
loop_
_entity_poly.entity_id
_entity_poly.type
_entity_poly.pdbx_seq_one_letter_code
_entity_poly.pdbx_strand_id
1 'polypeptide(L)'
;MKRNVWMIGSLAIICSFMFIFAAGCAKAPVVKEEVALQEGESVIATAETAPAKVEEVVAAPKEEAKKVVEDQGMTEKALWEALLAEATMYKDRDIYFAFDRYDLNQESRQNLGRLANWILIHEEFEVTIEGHCDERGTTEYNLALGERRAEAAKAYIINLGVDIGKVATISYGEELPLDPGHNEGAWSKNRRGHFLVYPSKK
;
A
#
# COMPACT_ATOMS: atom_id res chain seq x y z
N MET A 1 68.36 50.55 -9.82
CA MET A 1 68.60 49.19 -10.37
C MET A 1 67.87 48.18 -9.48
N LYS A 2 67.21 47.18 -10.10
CA LYS A 2 66.35 46.14 -9.49
C LYS A 2 64.91 46.55 -9.16
N ARG A 3 64.07 46.55 -10.20
CA ARG A 3 62.63 46.23 -10.23
C ARG A 3 62.37 45.83 -11.69
N ASN A 4 61.51 44.83 -11.97
CA ASN A 4 61.09 44.33 -13.31
C ASN A 4 61.63 42.95 -13.76
N VAL A 5 61.85 41.99 -12.84
CA VAL A 5 62.14 40.59 -13.22
C VAL A 5 60.92 39.66 -13.05
N TRP A 6 59.84 40.11 -12.41
CA TRP A 6 58.66 39.27 -12.13
C TRP A 6 57.51 39.41 -13.13
N MET A 7 57.70 40.13 -14.25
CA MET A 7 56.66 40.31 -15.28
C MET A 7 56.98 39.61 -16.61
N ILE A 8 58.15 38.97 -16.73
CA ILE A 8 58.59 38.28 -17.96
C ILE A 8 58.31 36.76 -17.86
N GLY A 9 58.07 36.23 -16.65
CA GLY A 9 57.74 34.81 -16.43
C GLY A 9 56.28 34.41 -16.68
N SER A 10 55.36 35.37 -16.84
CA SER A 10 53.91 35.08 -16.93
C SER A 10 53.36 35.11 -18.36
N LEU A 11 54.16 35.53 -19.36
CA LEU A 11 53.72 35.64 -20.76
C LEU A 11 54.20 34.46 -21.65
N ALA A 12 55.06 33.57 -21.13
CA ALA A 12 55.58 32.41 -21.85
C ALA A 12 54.75 31.13 -21.66
N ILE A 13 53.86 31.06 -20.66
CA ILE A 13 53.00 29.89 -20.42
C ILE A 13 51.68 29.98 -21.19
N ILE A 14 51.27 31.18 -21.61
CA ILE A 14 50.01 31.42 -22.34
C ILE A 14 50.19 31.25 -23.86
N CYS A 15 51.43 31.21 -24.37
CA CYS A 15 51.71 31.05 -25.81
C CYS A 15 52.03 29.60 -26.26
N SER A 16 51.97 28.60 -25.38
CA SER A 16 52.26 27.19 -25.74
C SER A 16 51.02 26.33 -26.04
N PHE A 17 49.80 26.88 -26.00
CA PHE A 17 48.57 26.14 -26.30
C PHE A 17 47.75 26.74 -27.44
N MET A 18 48.39 27.55 -28.28
CA MET A 18 47.75 28.19 -29.43
C MET A 18 48.51 27.85 -30.71
N PHE A 19 48.61 26.56 -31.05
CA PHE A 19 48.94 26.07 -32.40
C PHE A 19 48.72 24.55 -32.50
N ILE A 20 47.46 24.11 -32.55
CA ILE A 20 47.11 22.89 -33.31
C ILE A 20 45.92 23.26 -34.21
N PHE A 21 46.26 23.31 -35.49
CA PHE A 21 45.41 23.64 -36.62
C PHE A 21 44.41 22.53 -36.94
N ALA A 22 43.17 22.94 -37.18
CA ALA A 22 42.30 22.58 -38.31
C ALA A 22 42.24 21.12 -38.80
N ALA A 23 41.13 20.46 -38.45
CA ALA A 23 40.31 19.62 -39.33
C ALA A 23 38.87 19.75 -38.78
N GLY A 24 37.89 20.31 -39.48
CA GLY A 24 37.27 19.79 -40.69
C GLY A 24 35.84 19.37 -40.35
N CYS A 25 34.84 20.16 -40.75
CA CYS A 25 33.42 19.86 -40.53
C CYS A 25 32.99 18.60 -41.27
N ALA A 26 32.50 17.60 -40.54
CA ALA A 26 31.59 16.59 -41.07
C ALA A 26 30.38 16.49 -40.14
N LYS A 27 29.23 16.79 -40.74
CA LYS A 27 27.89 16.78 -40.14
C LYS A 27 27.60 15.34 -39.69
N ALA A 28 27.60 15.10 -38.38
CA ALA A 28 27.23 13.81 -37.82
C ALA A 28 25.71 13.60 -37.98
N PRO A 29 25.27 12.43 -38.47
CA PRO A 29 23.86 12.12 -38.61
C PRO A 29 23.22 11.94 -37.23
N VAL A 30 21.95 12.35 -37.14
CA VAL A 30 21.04 12.09 -36.04
C VAL A 30 21.05 10.59 -35.74
N VAL A 31 21.65 10.21 -34.61
CA VAL A 31 21.54 8.85 -34.08
C VAL A 31 20.15 8.74 -33.47
N LYS A 32 19.24 8.15 -34.24
CA LYS A 32 18.14 7.37 -33.67
C LYS A 32 18.79 6.19 -32.96
N GLU A 33 18.86 6.26 -31.63
CA GLU A 33 19.05 5.05 -30.84
C GLU A 33 17.66 4.50 -30.53
N GLU A 34 17.19 3.70 -31.48
CA GLU A 34 16.19 2.67 -31.24
C GLU A 34 16.85 1.66 -30.29
N VAL A 35 16.28 1.50 -29.10
CA VAL A 35 16.63 0.37 -28.21
C VAL A 35 16.00 -0.88 -28.83
N ALA A 36 16.75 -1.49 -29.75
CA ALA A 36 16.47 -2.81 -30.27
C ALA A 36 16.99 -3.87 -29.28
N LEU A 37 16.07 -4.75 -28.93
CA LEU A 37 16.27 -6.07 -28.35
C LEU A 37 17.43 -6.84 -29.00
N GLN A 38 18.30 -7.42 -28.16
CA GLN A 38 18.86 -8.78 -28.29
C GLN A 38 19.08 -9.26 -26.83
N GLU A 39 18.36 -10.24 -26.28
CA GLU A 39 18.20 -11.67 -26.60
C GLU A 39 19.45 -12.53 -26.41
N GLY A 40 19.31 -13.53 -25.50
CA GLY A 40 20.21 -14.67 -25.25
C GLY A 40 21.00 -14.54 -23.94
N GLU A 41 20.91 -15.39 -22.91
CA GLU A 41 20.43 -16.78 -22.80
C GLU A 41 20.24 -17.07 -21.28
N SER A 42 19.01 -17.29 -20.83
CA SER A 42 18.47 -18.59 -20.39
C SER A 42 19.19 -19.26 -19.20
N VAL A 43 18.59 -19.10 -18.02
CA VAL A 43 18.25 -20.29 -17.21
C VAL A 43 16.79 -20.14 -16.78
N ILE A 44 15.91 -20.50 -17.71
CA ILE A 44 14.52 -20.80 -17.41
C ILE A 44 14.54 -22.19 -16.77
N ALA A 45 14.50 -22.25 -15.44
CA ALA A 45 14.03 -23.43 -14.76
C ALA A 45 12.50 -23.37 -14.73
N THR A 46 11.93 -24.03 -15.72
CA THR A 46 10.55 -24.49 -15.79
C THR A 46 10.04 -25.01 -14.45
N ALA A 47 8.96 -24.40 -13.96
CA ALA A 47 7.89 -25.13 -13.28
C ALA A 47 6.56 -24.57 -13.83
N GLU A 48 6.27 -25.05 -15.03
CA GLU A 48 4.93 -25.17 -15.57
C GLU A 48 4.02 -25.84 -14.52
N THR A 49 3.04 -25.10 -14.00
CA THR A 49 1.63 -25.52 -13.97
C THR A 49 0.76 -24.27 -13.88
N ALA A 50 0.21 -23.86 -15.03
CA ALA A 50 -1.13 -23.31 -15.07
C ALA A 50 -2.12 -24.49 -15.05
N PRO A 51 -3.43 -24.26 -14.90
CA PRO A 51 -4.11 -23.65 -13.76
C PRO A 51 -5.03 -24.70 -13.12
N ALA A 52 -4.99 -24.86 -11.80
CA ALA A 52 -5.89 -25.77 -11.09
C ALA A 52 -6.77 -24.99 -10.11
N LYS A 53 -7.98 -24.69 -10.58
CA LYS A 53 -9.23 -24.56 -9.81
C LYS A 53 -9.32 -23.38 -8.83
N VAL A 54 -9.47 -22.17 -9.38
CA VAL A 54 -10.26 -21.09 -8.73
C VAL A 54 -11.72 -21.24 -9.21
N GLU A 55 -12.32 -22.38 -8.91
CA GLU A 55 -13.74 -22.66 -9.07
C GLU A 55 -14.12 -23.67 -7.98
N GLU A 56 -14.09 -23.23 -6.72
CA GLU A 56 -14.94 -23.78 -5.63
C GLU A 56 -14.83 -22.92 -4.36
N VAL A 57 -15.25 -21.66 -4.41
CA VAL A 57 -15.98 -21.08 -3.28
C VAL A 57 -17.23 -20.46 -3.86
N VAL A 58 -17.97 -21.30 -4.59
CA VAL A 58 -19.32 -20.99 -5.03
C VAL A 58 -20.13 -20.82 -3.76
N ALA A 59 -20.70 -19.63 -3.61
CA ALA A 59 -21.83 -19.31 -2.76
C ALA A 59 -22.44 -20.55 -2.08
N ALA A 60 -22.06 -20.80 -0.84
CA ALA A 60 -22.89 -21.62 0.03
C ALA A 60 -24.23 -20.89 0.13
N PRO A 61 -25.36 -21.53 -0.24
CA PRO A 61 -26.63 -20.84 -0.29
C PRO A 61 -26.97 -20.30 1.09
N LYS A 62 -27.30 -19.01 1.19
CA LYS A 62 -27.84 -18.35 2.39
C LYS A 62 -29.01 -19.12 3.04
N GLU A 63 -29.62 -20.07 2.32
CA GLU A 63 -30.63 -21.00 2.82
C GLU A 63 -30.10 -22.09 3.77
N GLU A 64 -28.87 -22.59 3.60
CA GLU A 64 -28.35 -23.67 4.45
C GLU A 64 -27.99 -23.17 5.85
N ALA A 65 -27.46 -21.95 5.96
CA ALA A 65 -27.29 -21.28 7.26
C ALA A 65 -28.64 -21.06 7.97
N LYS A 66 -29.71 -20.76 7.22
CA LYS A 66 -31.07 -20.60 7.76
C LYS A 66 -31.65 -21.91 8.30
N LYS A 67 -31.39 -23.04 7.62
CA LYS A 67 -31.85 -24.37 8.07
C LYS A 67 -31.11 -24.91 9.30
N VAL A 68 -29.82 -24.58 9.46
CA VAL A 68 -29.06 -24.94 10.68
C VAL A 68 -29.56 -24.16 11.90
N VAL A 69 -30.02 -22.92 11.72
CA VAL A 69 -30.58 -22.09 12.80
C VAL A 69 -31.96 -22.58 13.26
N GLU A 70 -32.79 -23.11 12.36
CA GLU A 70 -34.11 -23.67 12.70
C GLU A 70 -34.04 -24.93 13.58
N ASP A 71 -33.02 -25.78 13.41
CA ASP A 71 -32.85 -27.03 14.16
C ASP A 71 -32.28 -26.81 15.59
N GLN A 72 -31.62 -25.67 15.84
CA GLN A 72 -30.93 -25.39 17.12
C GLN A 72 -31.75 -24.56 18.13
N GLY A 73 -33.00 -24.21 17.84
CA GLY A 73 -33.86 -23.46 18.77
C GLY A 73 -33.31 -22.07 19.15
N MET A 74 -32.35 -21.55 18.38
CA MET A 74 -31.74 -20.26 18.63
C MET A 74 -32.69 -19.16 18.18
N THR A 75 -33.12 -18.30 19.11
CA THR A 75 -33.95 -17.15 18.77
C THR A 75 -33.21 -16.23 17.80
N GLU A 76 -33.94 -15.54 16.91
CA GLU A 76 -33.38 -14.53 16.00
C GLU A 76 -32.49 -13.51 16.73
N LYS A 77 -32.89 -13.13 17.95
CA LYS A 77 -32.11 -12.26 18.82
C LYS A 77 -30.75 -12.85 19.19
N ALA A 78 -30.69 -14.13 19.58
CA ALA A 78 -29.45 -14.79 19.97
C ALA A 78 -28.49 -14.95 18.78
N LEU A 79 -29.02 -15.22 17.58
CA LEU A 79 -28.23 -15.20 16.35
C LEU A 79 -27.63 -13.82 16.11
N TRP A 80 -28.43 -12.77 16.33
CA TRP A 80 -27.99 -11.41 16.07
C TRP A 80 -26.93 -10.92 17.07
N GLU A 81 -27.06 -11.30 18.34
CA GLU A 81 -26.03 -11.06 19.36
C GLU A 81 -24.72 -11.80 19.05
N ALA A 82 -24.81 -13.03 18.54
CA ALA A 82 -23.62 -13.81 18.14
C ALA A 82 -22.90 -13.16 16.96
N LEU A 83 -23.62 -12.71 15.93
CA LEU A 83 -23.05 -12.03 14.77
C LEU A 83 -22.41 -10.68 15.13
N LEU A 84 -23.02 -9.92 16.04
CA LEU A 84 -22.42 -8.69 16.57
C LEU A 84 -21.13 -8.95 17.35
N ALA A 85 -21.09 -10.02 18.15
CA ALA A 85 -19.89 -10.41 18.88
C ALA A 85 -18.76 -10.83 17.92
N GLU A 86 -19.10 -11.55 16.85
CA GLU A 86 -18.15 -11.89 15.79
C GLU A 86 -17.66 -10.63 15.06
N ALA A 87 -18.55 -9.73 14.64
CA ALA A 87 -18.16 -8.45 14.01
C ALA A 87 -17.17 -7.66 14.87
N THR A 88 -17.40 -7.64 16.19
CA THR A 88 -16.54 -6.93 17.16
C THR A 88 -15.11 -7.48 17.19
N MET A 89 -14.88 -8.74 16.82
CA MET A 89 -13.54 -9.33 16.80
C MET A 89 -12.61 -8.65 15.79
N TYR A 90 -13.15 -8.00 14.76
CA TYR A 90 -12.35 -7.30 13.75
C TYR A 90 -11.70 -6.02 14.28
N LYS A 91 -12.17 -5.49 15.41
CA LYS A 91 -11.55 -4.37 16.12
C LYS A 91 -10.11 -4.66 16.54
N ASP A 92 -9.78 -5.92 16.79
CA ASP A 92 -8.44 -6.34 17.22
C ASP A 92 -7.59 -6.92 16.07
N ARG A 93 -8.03 -6.72 14.81
CA ARG A 93 -7.37 -7.26 13.61
C ARG A 93 -6.80 -6.18 12.69
N ASP A 94 -6.36 -5.08 13.30
CA ASP A 94 -5.72 -3.96 12.62
C ASP A 94 -4.64 -4.43 11.65
N ILE A 95 -4.50 -3.66 10.58
CA ILE A 95 -3.42 -3.81 9.61
C ILE A 95 -2.33 -2.79 9.89
N TYR A 96 -1.09 -3.09 9.52
CA TYR A 96 0.06 -2.26 9.88
C TYR A 96 0.89 -1.88 8.68
N PHE A 97 1.49 -0.70 8.77
CA PHE A 97 2.26 -0.09 7.70
C PHE A 97 3.70 0.20 8.14
N ALA A 98 4.61 0.09 7.18
CA ALA A 98 5.98 0.56 7.36
C ALA A 98 6.04 2.09 7.47
N PHE A 99 7.17 2.60 7.97
CA PHE A 99 7.40 4.03 8.10
C PHE A 99 7.28 4.73 6.75
N ASP A 100 6.46 5.78 6.70
CA ASP A 100 6.19 6.57 5.50
C ASP A 100 5.60 5.79 4.31
N ARG A 101 4.92 4.67 4.61
CA ARG A 101 4.32 3.78 3.61
C ARG A 101 2.83 3.60 3.82
N TYR A 102 2.16 3.25 2.72
CA TYR A 102 0.76 2.82 2.66
C TYR A 102 0.59 1.51 1.86
N ASP A 103 1.69 0.86 1.47
CA ASP A 103 1.61 -0.48 0.88
C ASP A 103 1.24 -1.54 1.92
N LEU A 104 0.38 -2.47 1.50
CA LEU A 104 -0.11 -3.55 2.33
C LEU A 104 0.91 -4.68 2.33
N ASN A 105 1.44 -5.04 3.49
CA ASN A 105 2.28 -6.23 3.64
C ASN A 105 1.43 -7.52 3.56
N GLN A 106 2.09 -8.68 3.57
CA GLN A 106 1.40 -9.98 3.42
C GLN A 106 0.40 -10.24 4.55
N GLU A 107 0.74 -9.95 5.80
CA GLU A 107 -0.14 -10.12 6.95
C GLU A 107 -1.38 -9.22 6.85
N SER A 108 -1.18 -7.96 6.45
CA SER A 108 -2.28 -7.02 6.24
C SER A 108 -3.24 -7.49 5.15
N ARG A 109 -2.70 -8.03 4.05
CA ARG A 109 -3.52 -8.65 2.99
C ARG A 109 -4.30 -9.87 3.48
N GLN A 110 -3.74 -10.66 4.39
CA GLN A 110 -4.45 -11.79 5.00
C GLN A 110 -5.58 -11.32 5.93
N ASN A 111 -5.35 -10.29 6.75
CA ASN A 111 -6.39 -9.69 7.60
C ASN A 111 -7.53 -9.10 6.77
N LEU A 112 -7.19 -8.34 5.72
CA LEU A 112 -8.17 -7.78 4.78
C LEU A 112 -8.93 -8.86 4.03
N GLY A 113 -8.28 -9.96 3.64
CA GLY A 113 -8.94 -11.09 2.99
C GLY A 113 -9.97 -11.76 3.90
N ARG A 114 -9.66 -11.92 5.19
CA ARG A 114 -10.62 -12.43 6.18
C ARG A 114 -11.81 -11.49 6.34
N LEU A 115 -11.55 -10.19 6.49
CA LEU A 115 -12.59 -9.17 6.60
C LEU A 115 -13.49 -9.14 5.36
N ALA A 116 -12.91 -9.15 4.16
CA ALA A 116 -13.65 -9.15 2.90
C ALA A 116 -14.58 -10.36 2.79
N ASN A 117 -14.07 -11.56 3.03
CA ASN A 117 -14.88 -12.78 3.01
C ASN A 117 -16.03 -12.72 4.02
N TRP A 118 -15.78 -12.18 5.21
CA TRP A 118 -16.80 -12.06 6.24
C TRP A 118 -17.91 -11.08 5.82
N ILE A 119 -17.55 -9.89 5.30
CA ILE A 119 -18.54 -8.90 4.81
C ILE A 119 -19.35 -9.43 3.62
N LEU A 120 -18.75 -10.26 2.76
CA LEU A 120 -19.46 -10.90 1.64
C LEU A 120 -20.51 -11.92 2.09
N ILE A 121 -20.29 -12.58 3.23
CA ILE A 121 -21.25 -13.52 3.82
C ILE A 121 -22.34 -12.76 4.60
N HIS A 122 -21.94 -11.71 5.32
CA HIS A 122 -22.77 -10.93 6.23
C HIS A 122 -23.14 -9.57 5.64
N GLU A 123 -23.95 -9.59 4.57
CA GLU A 123 -24.40 -8.40 3.83
C GLU A 123 -25.20 -7.40 4.67
N GLU A 124 -25.63 -7.77 5.87
CA GLU A 124 -26.26 -6.88 6.85
C GLU A 124 -25.27 -5.98 7.61
N PHE A 125 -23.97 -6.14 7.41
CA PHE A 125 -22.93 -5.29 7.98
C PHE A 125 -22.26 -4.37 6.96
N GLU A 126 -21.56 -3.39 7.49
CA GLU A 126 -20.69 -2.42 6.82
C GLU A 126 -19.39 -2.29 7.61
N VAL A 127 -18.37 -1.71 6.98
CA VAL A 127 -17.09 -1.44 7.63
C VAL A 127 -16.60 -0.02 7.35
N THR A 128 -16.10 0.64 8.39
CA THR A 128 -15.25 1.82 8.28
C THR A 128 -13.80 1.43 8.54
N ILE A 129 -12.90 1.84 7.64
CA ILE A 129 -11.45 1.68 7.81
C ILE A 129 -10.87 3.01 8.23
N GLU A 130 -10.29 3.07 9.43
CA GLU A 130 -9.68 4.27 9.99
C GLU A 130 -8.16 4.24 9.78
N GLY A 131 -7.62 5.24 9.10
CA GLY A 131 -6.19 5.38 8.83
C GLY A 131 -5.47 6.21 9.89
N HIS A 132 -4.46 5.63 10.52
CA HIS A 132 -3.65 6.26 11.57
C HIS A 132 -2.16 6.31 11.20
N CYS A 133 -1.46 7.24 11.83
CA CYS A 133 -0.04 7.52 11.70
C CYS A 133 0.63 7.61 13.07
N ASP A 134 1.96 7.47 13.07
CA ASP A 134 2.75 7.89 14.22
C ASP A 134 2.94 9.41 14.24
N GLU A 135 3.38 9.95 15.38
CA GLU A 135 3.46 11.40 15.66
C GLU A 135 4.53 12.16 14.88
N ARG A 136 5.27 11.50 13.99
CA ARG A 136 6.36 12.14 13.26
C ARG A 136 5.80 12.75 11.97
N GLY A 137 6.06 14.04 11.76
CA GLY A 137 5.59 14.78 10.60
C GLY A 137 4.75 15.98 11.02
N THR A 138 4.07 16.59 10.06
CA THR A 138 3.03 17.58 10.38
C THR A 138 1.67 16.87 10.44
N THR A 139 0.74 17.43 11.19
CA THR A 139 -0.62 16.88 11.30
C THR A 139 -1.31 16.76 9.94
N GLU A 140 -1.15 17.75 9.05
CA GLU A 140 -1.71 17.70 7.69
C GLU A 140 -1.08 16.60 6.83
N TYR A 141 0.23 16.39 6.99
CA TYR A 141 0.92 15.29 6.33
C TYR A 141 0.37 13.94 6.81
N ASN A 142 0.26 13.78 8.12
CA ASN A 142 -0.22 12.54 8.73
C ASN A 142 -1.69 12.28 8.41
N LEU A 143 -2.53 13.30 8.30
CA LEU A 143 -3.90 13.18 7.84
C LEU A 143 -3.96 12.68 6.39
N ALA A 144 -3.14 13.24 5.49
CA ALA A 144 -3.07 12.78 4.10
C ALA A 144 -2.50 11.36 3.97
N LEU A 145 -1.50 10.99 4.79
CA LEU A 145 -0.92 9.66 4.80
C LEU A 145 -1.90 8.62 5.35
N GLY A 146 -2.63 8.94 6.43
CA GLY A 146 -3.65 8.08 6.99
C GLY A 146 -4.79 7.86 5.99
N GLU A 147 -5.21 8.89 5.25
CA GLU A 147 -6.21 8.75 4.18
C GLU A 147 -5.75 7.76 3.11
N ARG A 148 -4.50 7.88 2.64
CA ARG A 148 -3.92 6.94 1.66
C ARG A 148 -3.86 5.50 2.18
N ARG A 149 -3.62 5.30 3.48
CA ARG A 149 -3.63 3.99 4.12
C ARG A 149 -5.02 3.37 4.14
N ALA A 150 -6.02 4.15 4.53
CA ALA A 150 -7.41 3.71 4.55
C ALA A 150 -7.91 3.38 3.13
N GLU A 151 -7.61 4.24 2.16
CA GLU A 151 -7.96 4.02 0.74
C GLU A 151 -7.25 2.81 0.13
N ALA A 152 -5.97 2.57 0.46
CA ALA A 152 -5.27 1.37 0.00
C ALA A 152 -5.93 0.08 0.51
N ALA A 153 -6.36 0.06 1.77
CA ALA A 153 -7.07 -1.06 2.36
C ALA A 153 -8.46 -1.25 1.74
N LYS A 154 -9.22 -0.15 1.56
CA LYS A 154 -10.52 -0.14 0.88
C LYS A 154 -10.42 -0.67 -0.55
N ALA A 155 -9.49 -0.16 -1.34
CA ALA A 155 -9.27 -0.61 -2.72
C ALA A 155 -8.96 -2.10 -2.78
N TYR A 156 -8.18 -2.62 -1.83
CA TYR A 156 -7.86 -4.04 -1.76
C TYR A 156 -9.11 -4.91 -1.52
N ILE A 157 -9.97 -4.58 -0.56
CA ILE A 157 -11.18 -5.40 -0.28
C ILE A 157 -12.26 -5.24 -1.35
N ILE A 158 -12.37 -4.08 -2.00
CA ILE A 158 -13.23 -3.90 -3.17
C ILE A 158 -12.76 -4.82 -4.32
N ASN A 159 -11.45 -4.93 -4.53
CA ASN A 159 -10.89 -5.85 -5.53
C ASN A 159 -11.15 -7.34 -5.18
N LEU A 160 -11.42 -7.65 -3.92
CA LEU A 160 -11.87 -8.98 -3.48
C LEU A 160 -13.39 -9.19 -3.65
N GLY A 161 -14.12 -8.18 -4.12
CA GLY A 161 -15.56 -8.27 -4.44
C GLY A 161 -16.50 -7.59 -3.47
N VAL A 162 -16.00 -6.96 -2.40
CA VAL A 162 -16.86 -6.20 -1.47
C VAL A 162 -17.44 -4.98 -2.18
N ASP A 163 -18.75 -4.76 -2.05
CA ASP A 163 -19.43 -3.60 -2.64
C ASP A 163 -18.86 -2.27 -2.09
N ILE A 164 -18.72 -1.27 -2.96
CA ILE A 164 -18.13 0.02 -2.59
C ILE A 164 -18.95 0.77 -1.54
N GLY A 165 -20.27 0.58 -1.51
CA GLY A 165 -21.18 1.17 -0.53
C GLY A 165 -21.06 0.53 0.85
N LYS A 166 -20.39 -0.62 0.97
CA LYS A 166 -20.14 -1.29 2.25
C LYS A 166 -18.89 -0.82 2.98
N VAL A 167 -18.07 0.01 2.34
CA VAL A 167 -16.75 0.39 2.86
C VAL A 167 -16.59 1.91 2.90
N ALA A 168 -16.56 2.45 4.11
CA ALA A 168 -16.18 3.83 4.39
C ALA A 168 -14.72 3.93 4.83
N THR A 169 -14.14 5.12 4.68
CA THR A 169 -12.77 5.45 5.08
C THR A 169 -12.78 6.74 5.88
N ILE A 170 -11.94 6.81 6.90
CA ILE A 170 -11.69 8.02 7.71
C ILE A 170 -10.20 8.07 7.99
N SER A 171 -9.60 9.26 8.01
CA SER A 171 -8.26 9.44 8.55
C SER A 171 -8.27 10.26 9.83
N TYR A 172 -7.53 9.78 10.83
CA TYR A 172 -7.21 10.54 12.04
C TYR A 172 -5.76 11.01 12.07
N GLY A 173 -4.96 10.66 11.07
CA GLY A 173 -3.51 10.88 11.10
C GLY A 173 -2.90 10.44 12.43
N GLU A 174 -2.25 11.38 13.12
CA GLU A 174 -1.59 11.15 14.41
C GLU A 174 -2.47 11.45 15.65
N GLU A 175 -3.71 11.92 15.47
CA GLU A 175 -4.51 12.49 16.57
C GLU A 175 -5.01 11.44 17.58
N LEU A 176 -5.18 10.19 17.14
CA LEU A 176 -5.65 9.07 17.97
C LEU A 176 -4.60 7.95 18.06
N PRO A 177 -3.51 8.15 18.83
CA PRO A 177 -2.47 7.15 19.01
C PRO A 177 -3.00 5.97 19.83
N LEU A 178 -2.68 4.75 19.40
CA LEU A 178 -2.94 3.53 20.16
C LEU A 178 -1.95 3.40 21.33
N ASP A 179 -0.68 3.79 21.09
CA ASP A 179 0.39 3.83 22.08
C ASP A 179 0.98 5.25 22.07
N PRO A 180 0.83 6.05 23.14
CA PRO A 180 1.31 7.43 23.18
C PRO A 180 2.84 7.54 23.41
N GLY A 181 3.57 6.41 23.44
CA GLY A 181 5.01 6.42 23.59
C GLY A 181 5.76 7.06 22.41
N HIS A 182 6.93 7.64 22.70
CA HIS A 182 7.78 8.34 21.74
C HIS A 182 8.96 7.47 21.30
N ASN A 183 8.68 6.25 20.83
CA ASN A 183 9.70 5.29 20.43
C ASN A 183 9.18 4.36 19.32
N GLU A 184 10.08 3.64 18.66
CA GLU A 184 9.71 2.80 17.51
C GLU A 184 8.65 1.73 17.85
N GLY A 185 8.66 1.20 19.07
CA GLY A 185 7.65 0.22 19.50
C GLY A 185 6.24 0.80 19.58
N ALA A 186 6.10 2.09 19.93
CA ALA A 186 4.83 2.80 19.90
C ALA A 186 4.49 3.25 18.47
N TRP A 187 5.45 3.81 17.75
CA TRP A 187 5.26 4.28 16.37
C TRP A 187 4.79 3.15 15.45
N SER A 188 5.36 1.94 15.57
CA SER A 188 4.92 0.80 14.76
C SER A 188 3.47 0.40 15.01
N LYS A 189 2.97 0.55 16.24
CA LYS A 189 1.57 0.28 16.58
C LYS A 189 0.64 1.37 16.04
N ASN A 190 1.10 2.62 15.99
CA ASN A 190 0.29 3.74 15.54
C ASN A 190 0.17 3.83 14.01
N ARG A 191 1.13 3.30 13.25
CA ARG A 191 1.04 3.16 11.79
C ARG A 191 0.11 2.03 11.39
N ARG A 192 -1.20 2.25 11.52
CA ARG A 192 -2.21 1.20 11.36
C ARG A 192 -3.44 1.62 10.57
N GLY A 193 -4.18 0.63 10.09
CA GLY A 193 -5.54 0.74 9.61
C GLY A 193 -6.45 -0.01 10.58
N HIS A 194 -7.34 0.70 11.27
CA HIS A 194 -8.26 0.14 12.24
C HIS A 194 -9.62 -0.18 11.60
N PHE A 195 -10.25 -1.28 12.01
CA PHE A 195 -11.53 -1.70 11.45
C PHE A 195 -12.67 -1.47 12.43
N LEU A 196 -13.71 -0.76 11.97
CA LEU A 196 -14.98 -0.64 12.66
C LEU A 196 -16.06 -1.32 11.84
N VAL A 197 -16.47 -2.52 12.25
CA VAL A 197 -17.53 -3.30 11.60
C VAL A 197 -18.83 -3.10 12.37
N TYR A 198 -19.92 -2.75 11.68
CA TYR A 198 -21.20 -2.42 12.32
C TYR A 198 -22.39 -2.78 11.42
N PRO A 199 -23.60 -3.00 12.00
CA PRO A 199 -24.80 -3.25 11.22
C PRO A 199 -25.17 -2.10 10.29
N SER A 200 -25.51 -2.43 9.06
CA SER A 200 -26.04 -1.50 8.07
C SER A 200 -27.35 -0.88 8.56
N LYS A 201 -27.48 0.44 8.39
CA LYS A 201 -28.72 1.16 8.71
C LYS A 201 -29.73 0.90 7.60
N LYS A 202 -30.59 -0.11 7.78
CA LYS A 202 -31.76 -0.33 6.92
C LYS A 202 -32.89 0.65 7.24
#